data_AF-A0A935LG67-F1
#
_entry.id   AF-A0A935LG67-F1
#
_cell.length_a   1.000
_cell.length_b   1.000
_cell.length_c   1.000
_cell.angle_alpha   90.00
_cell.angle_beta   90.00
_cell.angle_gamma   90.00
#
_symmetry.space_group_name_H-M   'P 1'
#
loop_
_entity.id
_entity.type
_entity.pdbx_description
1 polymer ?
#
loop_
_entity_poly.entity_id
_entity_poly.type
_entity_poly.pdbx_seq_one_letter_code
_entity_poly.pdbx_strand_id
1 'polypeptide(L)'
;MTTNSPQEIAPGLVIRGFTPPRSMGDFKLLVFGMDSAMLYPGAEELADACKTAGMTVDVAIGELSDGAEKLQALQATCAKLGLQAGQAIVLGSSASDIPMLQAAGLGAAYRPSAEVAEHSMVAIQTGGFDRLLQVLTLHRAEEAPGLDLSVLEMLVGHDATKFRKFALLFISSMETVLTEVDTAVAQKDMATLGAMGHRAKSTALNIGATAFSRQCLALEQTSRAQKVDEAISIAQGLRPMFVAICQAIHQRMETTQPT
;
A
#
# COMPACT_ATOMS: atom_id res chain seq x y z
N MET A 1 6.14 7.32 -20.16
CA MET A 1 7.48 6.97 -20.64
C MET A 1 8.44 7.17 -19.47
N THR A 2 8.71 6.13 -18.68
CA THR A 2 9.74 6.19 -17.64
C THR A 2 11.10 6.04 -18.32
N THR A 3 11.94 7.05 -18.24
CA THR A 3 13.32 6.97 -18.71
C THR A 3 14.08 6.03 -17.78
N ASN A 4 14.80 5.04 -18.33
CA ASN A 4 15.62 4.10 -17.55
C ASN A 4 16.94 4.72 -17.05
N SER A 5 17.01 6.05 -17.01
CA SER A 5 18.18 6.80 -16.55
C SER A 5 18.23 6.80 -15.03
N PRO A 6 19.43 6.69 -14.42
CA PRO A 6 19.57 6.80 -12.97
C PRO A 6 19.14 8.18 -12.51
N GLN A 7 18.36 8.23 -11.44
CA GLN A 7 18.01 9.46 -10.75
C GLN A 7 18.43 9.36 -9.29
N GLU A 8 19.30 10.26 -8.86
CA GLU A 8 19.61 10.42 -7.43
C GLU A 8 18.51 11.26 -6.77
N ILE A 9 17.81 10.68 -5.81
CA ILE A 9 16.67 11.33 -5.13
C ILE A 9 17.04 11.88 -3.74
N ALA A 10 18.16 11.40 -3.21
CA ALA A 10 18.81 11.89 -1.99
C ALA A 10 20.29 11.45 -2.04
N PRO A 11 21.20 12.06 -1.25
CA PRO A 11 22.62 11.72 -1.31
C PRO A 11 22.87 10.22 -1.16
N GLY A 12 23.49 9.62 -2.19
CA GLY A 12 23.80 8.20 -2.27
C GLY A 12 22.59 7.28 -2.41
N LEU A 13 21.39 7.78 -2.73
CA LEU A 13 20.19 6.99 -2.99
C LEU A 13 19.73 7.21 -4.43
N VAL A 14 19.96 6.21 -5.27
CA VAL A 14 19.68 6.27 -6.72
C VAL A 14 18.55 5.31 -7.06
N ILE A 15 17.65 5.73 -7.94
CA ILE A 15 16.55 4.92 -8.46
C ILE A 15 16.60 4.81 -9.98
N ARG A 16 15.98 3.75 -10.53
CA ARG A 16 15.87 3.47 -11.97
C ARG A 16 14.53 2.82 -12.29
N GLY A 17 13.92 3.23 -13.41
CA GLY A 17 12.79 2.50 -14.01
C GLY A 17 11.44 2.63 -13.30
N PHE A 18 11.32 3.46 -12.26
CA PHE A 18 10.05 3.76 -11.59
C PHE A 18 10.02 5.18 -11.01
N THR A 19 8.83 5.66 -10.66
CA THR A 19 8.64 6.93 -9.94
C THR A 19 8.26 6.62 -8.48
N PRO A 20 9.05 7.06 -7.49
CA PRO A 20 8.74 6.86 -6.08
C PRO A 20 7.59 7.79 -5.63
N PRO A 21 6.91 7.47 -4.52
CA PRO A 21 7.10 6.25 -3.74
C PRO A 21 6.32 5.06 -4.33
N ARG A 22 6.83 3.83 -4.12
CA ARG A 22 6.07 2.61 -4.38
C ARG A 22 5.28 2.18 -3.15
N SER A 23 4.04 1.76 -3.38
CA SER A 23 3.19 1.11 -2.40
C SER A 23 3.88 -0.09 -1.75
N MET A 24 4.01 -0.11 -0.43
CA MET A 24 4.38 -1.32 0.31
C MET A 24 3.30 -2.42 0.20
N GLY A 25 2.05 -2.05 -0.11
CA GLY A 25 0.95 -2.98 -0.33
C GLY A 25 1.10 -3.85 -1.59
N ASP A 26 1.89 -3.41 -2.56
CA ASP A 26 2.22 -4.16 -3.79
C ASP A 26 3.09 -5.38 -3.50
N PHE A 27 3.77 -5.38 -2.34
CA PHE A 27 4.72 -6.40 -1.94
C PHE A 27 4.17 -7.23 -0.78
N LYS A 28 4.63 -8.48 -0.72
CA LYS A 28 4.24 -9.47 0.30
C LYS A 28 5.44 -10.18 0.90
N LEU A 29 6.62 -10.01 0.30
CA LEU A 29 7.86 -10.64 0.73
C LEU A 29 9.01 -9.63 0.69
N LEU A 30 9.80 -9.56 1.76
CA LEU A 30 11.09 -8.90 1.81
C LEU A 30 12.16 -10.01 1.92
N VAL A 31 13.14 -10.00 1.03
CA VAL A 31 14.26 -10.94 1.03
C VAL A 31 15.56 -10.18 1.25
N PHE A 32 16.32 -10.59 2.26
CA PHE A 32 17.71 -10.22 2.42
C PHE A 32 18.60 -11.27 1.75
N GLY A 33 19.11 -10.94 0.57
CA GLY A 33 19.96 -11.79 -0.25
C GLY A 33 21.46 -11.71 0.08
N MET A 34 21.81 -11.07 1.19
CA MET A 34 23.18 -10.92 1.68
C MET A 34 23.36 -11.74 2.96
N ASP A 35 24.52 -12.36 3.14
CA ASP A 35 24.89 -12.99 4.41
C ASP A 35 24.96 -11.91 5.51
N SER A 36 24.48 -12.26 6.71
CA SER A 36 24.52 -11.40 7.89
C SER A 36 23.89 -10.02 7.66
N ALA A 37 22.92 -9.91 6.75
CA ALA A 37 22.28 -8.65 6.38
C ALA A 37 21.67 -7.89 7.58
N MET A 38 21.23 -8.61 8.61
CA MET A 38 20.65 -8.03 9.82
C MET A 38 21.66 -7.23 10.67
N LEU A 39 22.96 -7.37 10.43
CA LEU A 39 24.00 -6.56 11.11
C LEU A 39 24.19 -5.18 10.46
N TYR A 40 23.58 -4.93 9.30
CA TYR A 40 23.71 -3.65 8.61
C TYR A 40 22.77 -2.60 9.22
N PRO A 41 23.17 -1.32 9.29
CA PRO A 41 22.32 -0.26 9.80
C PRO A 41 20.98 -0.18 9.06
N GLY A 42 19.88 0.04 9.77
CA GLY A 42 18.56 0.17 9.15
C GLY A 42 17.89 -1.17 8.81
N ALA A 43 18.54 -2.31 9.04
CA ALA A 43 17.99 -3.62 8.68
C ALA A 43 16.78 -4.01 9.55
N GLU A 44 16.87 -3.79 10.86
CA GLU A 44 15.79 -4.05 11.81
C GLU A 44 14.62 -3.11 11.54
N GLU A 45 14.89 -1.82 11.34
CA GLU A 45 13.88 -0.80 11.04
C GLU A 45 13.13 -1.10 9.74
N LEU A 46 13.84 -1.49 8.69
CA LEU A 46 13.24 -1.91 7.43
C LEU A 46 12.41 -3.19 7.60
N ALA A 47 12.96 -4.20 8.28
CA ALA A 47 12.27 -5.46 8.50
C ALA A 47 10.97 -5.24 9.29
N ASP A 48 11.00 -4.43 10.34
CA ASP A 48 9.83 -4.13 11.17
C ASP A 48 8.78 -3.28 10.44
N ALA A 49 9.20 -2.32 9.63
CA ALA A 49 8.29 -1.59 8.75
C ALA A 49 7.60 -2.53 7.73
N CYS A 50 8.34 -3.46 7.12
CA CYS A 50 7.79 -4.45 6.20
C CYS A 50 6.84 -5.44 6.90
N LYS A 51 7.18 -5.93 8.10
CA LYS A 51 6.28 -6.77 8.90
C LYS A 51 4.99 -6.03 9.27
N THR A 52 5.10 -4.76 9.66
CA THR A 52 3.95 -3.88 9.95
C THR A 52 3.07 -3.69 8.71
N ALA A 53 3.67 -3.65 7.52
CA ALA A 53 2.96 -3.63 6.24
C ALA A 53 2.33 -4.99 5.84
N GLY A 54 2.48 -6.04 6.67
CA GLY A 54 1.96 -7.38 6.39
C GLY A 54 2.83 -8.21 5.47
N MET A 55 4.13 -7.89 5.32
CA MET A 55 5.07 -8.65 4.52
C MET A 55 5.74 -9.75 5.35
N THR A 56 6.02 -10.88 4.72
CA THR A 56 6.95 -11.90 5.28
C THR A 56 8.39 -11.45 5.03
N VAL A 57 9.30 -11.74 5.97
CA VAL A 57 10.72 -11.44 5.86
C VAL A 57 11.51 -12.75 5.78
N ASP A 58 12.34 -12.89 4.74
CA ASP A 58 13.23 -14.03 4.53
C ASP A 58 14.69 -13.53 4.52
N VAL A 59 15.54 -14.19 5.29
CA VAL A 59 16.99 -13.93 5.39
C VAL A 59 17.84 -15.11 4.95
N ALA A 60 17.23 -16.29 4.75
CA ALA A 60 17.97 -17.54 4.54
C ALA A 60 18.65 -17.59 3.17
N ILE A 61 18.12 -16.85 2.18
CA ILE A 61 18.68 -16.77 0.82
C ILE A 61 20.08 -16.12 0.84
N GLY A 62 20.38 -15.30 1.86
CA GLY A 62 21.67 -14.64 2.02
C GLY A 62 22.86 -15.58 2.23
N GLU A 63 22.64 -16.79 2.75
CA GLU A 63 23.70 -17.78 3.00
C GLU A 63 24.19 -18.49 1.73
N LEU A 64 23.43 -18.40 0.63
CA LEU A 64 23.78 -19.03 -0.64
C LEU A 64 24.89 -18.24 -1.33
N SER A 65 25.79 -18.93 -2.02
CA SER A 65 26.91 -18.30 -2.76
C SER A 65 26.67 -18.21 -4.26
N ASP A 66 25.88 -19.11 -4.84
CA ASP A 66 25.61 -19.15 -6.28
C ASP A 66 24.35 -18.35 -6.67
N GLY A 67 24.44 -17.59 -7.76
CA GLY A 67 23.34 -16.72 -8.19
C GLY A 67 22.12 -17.46 -8.75
N ALA A 68 22.31 -18.62 -9.39
CA ALA A 68 21.21 -19.43 -9.87
C ALA A 68 20.48 -20.11 -8.71
N GLU A 69 21.22 -20.58 -7.70
CA GLU A 69 20.65 -21.11 -6.45
C GLU A 69 19.83 -20.05 -5.71
N LYS A 70 20.34 -18.81 -5.60
CA LYS A 70 19.58 -17.69 -5.00
C LYS A 70 18.28 -17.39 -5.73
N LEU A 71 18.31 -17.37 -7.06
CA LEU A 71 17.10 -17.16 -7.87
C LEU A 71 16.09 -18.30 -7.67
N GLN A 72 16.55 -19.55 -7.68
CA GLN A 72 15.70 -20.71 -7.42
C GLN A 72 15.10 -20.67 -6.02
N ALA A 73 15.88 -20.25 -5.02
CA ALA A 73 15.40 -20.10 -3.64
C ALA A 73 14.32 -19.01 -3.55
N LEU A 74 14.51 -17.84 -4.18
CA LEU A 74 13.48 -16.80 -4.26
C LEU A 74 12.18 -17.34 -4.89
N GLN A 75 12.29 -18.04 -6.02
CA GLN A 75 11.14 -18.62 -6.70
C GLN A 75 10.43 -19.68 -5.84
N ALA A 76 11.20 -20.52 -5.14
CA ALA A 76 10.66 -21.54 -4.25
C ALA A 76 9.96 -20.91 -3.03
N THR A 77 10.54 -19.87 -2.41
CA THR A 77 9.90 -19.13 -1.31
C THR A 77 8.61 -18.46 -1.79
N CYS A 78 8.64 -17.77 -2.93
CA CYS A 78 7.44 -17.18 -3.54
C CYS A 78 6.36 -18.24 -3.80
N ALA A 79 6.71 -19.38 -4.41
CA ALA A 79 5.76 -20.46 -4.69
C ALA A 79 5.12 -21.04 -3.41
N LYS A 80 5.91 -21.25 -2.35
CA LYS A 80 5.40 -21.71 -1.04
C LYS A 80 4.40 -20.74 -0.43
N LEU A 81 4.58 -19.43 -0.65
CA LEU A 81 3.70 -18.38 -0.15
C LEU A 81 2.54 -18.04 -1.09
N GLY A 82 2.44 -18.69 -2.26
CA GLY A 82 1.44 -18.37 -3.28
C GLY A 82 1.66 -17.01 -3.95
N LEU A 83 2.91 -16.54 -3.99
CA LEU A 83 3.31 -15.23 -4.50
C LEU A 83 4.01 -15.35 -5.86
N GLN A 84 3.98 -14.28 -6.63
CA GLN A 84 4.87 -14.07 -7.77
C GLN A 84 6.13 -13.30 -7.33
N ALA A 85 7.27 -13.51 -8.00
CA ALA A 85 8.51 -12.77 -7.71
C ALA A 85 8.33 -11.24 -7.82
N GLY A 86 7.42 -10.78 -8.68
CA GLY A 86 7.02 -9.36 -8.78
C GLY A 86 6.36 -8.78 -7.52
N GLN A 87 5.98 -9.62 -6.55
CA GLN A 87 5.45 -9.21 -5.24
C GLN A 87 6.53 -9.23 -4.14
N ALA A 88 7.79 -9.42 -4.50
CA ALA A 88 8.93 -9.40 -3.58
C ALA A 88 9.76 -8.13 -3.70
N ILE A 89 10.28 -7.67 -2.56
CA ILE A 89 11.41 -6.75 -2.44
C ILE A 89 12.65 -7.59 -2.14
N VAL A 90 13.72 -7.42 -2.91
CA VAL A 90 14.96 -8.19 -2.74
C VAL A 90 16.13 -7.23 -2.51
N LEU A 91 16.92 -7.52 -1.48
CA LEU A 91 18.16 -6.80 -1.15
C LEU A 91 19.38 -7.64 -1.54
N GLY A 92 20.34 -7.03 -2.25
CA GLY A 92 21.60 -7.67 -2.64
C GLY A 92 22.77 -6.68 -2.63
N SER A 93 23.98 -7.15 -2.92
CA SER A 93 25.16 -6.27 -3.00
C SER A 93 26.17 -6.67 -4.09
N SER A 94 26.05 -7.89 -4.64
CA SER A 94 27.06 -8.51 -5.48
C SER A 94 26.49 -9.03 -6.81
N ALA A 95 27.37 -9.40 -7.73
CA ALA A 95 26.97 -9.89 -9.06
C ALA A 95 26.12 -11.17 -9.01
N SER A 96 26.31 -12.04 -8.01
CA SER A 96 25.48 -13.23 -7.81
C SER A 96 24.02 -12.89 -7.50
N ASP A 97 23.75 -11.66 -7.05
CA ASP A 97 22.41 -11.23 -6.65
C ASP A 97 21.61 -10.66 -7.83
N ILE A 98 22.29 -10.32 -8.94
CA ILE A 98 21.68 -9.71 -10.13
C ILE A 98 20.45 -10.49 -10.62
N PRO A 99 20.47 -11.83 -10.78
CA PRO A 99 19.31 -12.56 -11.26
C PRO A 99 18.08 -12.42 -10.36
N MET A 100 18.25 -12.43 -9.03
CA MET A 100 17.12 -12.26 -8.11
C MET A 100 16.68 -10.79 -7.98
N LEU A 101 17.62 -9.84 -8.07
CA LEU A 101 17.32 -8.40 -8.09
C LEU A 101 16.45 -8.04 -9.29
N GLN A 102 16.72 -8.62 -10.46
CA GLN A 102 15.94 -8.39 -11.68
C GLN A 102 14.60 -9.13 -11.69
N ALA A 103 14.50 -10.29 -11.02
CA ALA A 103 13.27 -11.05 -10.94
C ALA A 103 12.24 -10.45 -9.96
N ALA A 104 12.72 -9.69 -8.97
CA ALA A 104 11.90 -9.06 -7.94
C ALA A 104 11.05 -7.90 -8.51
N GLY A 105 9.94 -7.60 -7.84
CA GLY A 105 9.16 -6.39 -8.12
C GLY A 105 9.87 -5.10 -7.72
N LEU A 106 10.81 -5.19 -6.77
CA LEU A 106 11.72 -4.12 -6.39
C LEU A 106 13.07 -4.72 -5.94
N GLY A 107 14.04 -4.72 -6.84
CA GLY A 107 15.43 -5.07 -6.54
C GLY A 107 16.22 -3.87 -6.04
N ALA A 108 16.72 -3.95 -4.81
CA ALA A 108 17.52 -2.92 -4.17
C ALA A 108 18.94 -3.43 -3.86
N ALA A 109 19.96 -2.69 -4.28
CA ALA A 109 21.34 -3.04 -4.07
C ALA A 109 22.01 -2.12 -3.05
N TYR A 110 22.78 -2.69 -2.12
CA TYR A 110 23.49 -1.98 -1.07
C TYR A 110 24.98 -1.91 -1.34
N ARG A 111 25.50 -0.68 -1.34
CA ARG A 111 26.88 -0.33 -1.74
C ARG A 111 27.35 -1.10 -2.98
N PRO A 112 26.54 -1.12 -4.07
CA PRO A 112 26.83 -1.96 -5.23
C PRO A 112 28.04 -1.48 -6.02
N SER A 113 28.69 -2.42 -6.71
CA SER A 113 29.56 -2.08 -7.86
C SER A 113 28.74 -1.42 -8.98
N ALA A 114 29.42 -0.81 -9.96
CA ALA A 114 28.75 -0.17 -11.10
C ALA A 114 27.82 -1.15 -11.84
N GLU A 115 28.29 -2.38 -12.07
CA GLU A 115 27.52 -3.44 -12.71
C GLU A 115 26.24 -3.79 -11.95
N VAL A 116 26.33 -4.03 -10.64
CA VAL A 116 25.16 -4.39 -9.81
C VAL A 116 24.17 -3.23 -9.76
N ALA A 117 24.67 -1.99 -9.69
CA ALA A 117 23.84 -0.78 -9.66
C ALA A 117 23.02 -0.57 -10.94
N GLU A 118 23.55 -0.99 -12.10
CA GLU A 118 22.84 -0.94 -13.39
C GLU A 118 21.70 -1.95 -13.48
N HIS A 119 21.80 -3.06 -12.75
CA HIS A 119 20.80 -4.14 -12.74
C HIS A 119 19.82 -4.06 -11.55
N SER A 120 19.93 -3.01 -10.73
CA SER A 120 19.04 -2.76 -9.59
C SER A 120 18.12 -1.57 -9.83
N MET A 121 16.89 -1.64 -9.32
CA MET A 121 15.95 -0.51 -9.37
C MET A 121 16.32 0.56 -8.34
N VAL A 122 16.94 0.17 -7.23
CA VAL A 122 17.40 1.08 -6.16
C VAL A 122 18.85 0.76 -5.84
N ALA A 123 19.71 1.77 -5.73
CA ALA A 123 21.08 1.63 -5.26
C ALA A 123 21.32 2.54 -4.05
N ILE A 124 21.72 1.95 -2.92
CA ILE A 124 22.04 2.63 -1.66
C ILE A 124 23.56 2.69 -1.52
N GLN A 125 24.18 3.78 -1.97
CA GLN A 125 25.62 4.02 -1.86
C GLN A 125 26.04 4.49 -0.46
N THR A 126 25.17 5.25 0.23
CA THR A 126 25.43 5.78 1.58
C THR A 126 24.21 5.60 2.49
N GLY A 127 24.45 5.46 3.80
CA GLY A 127 23.42 5.18 4.80
C GLY A 127 23.18 3.68 5.07
N GLY A 128 22.01 3.36 5.62
CA GLY A 128 21.54 2.02 5.95
C GLY A 128 20.40 1.52 5.05
N PHE A 129 19.85 0.35 5.35
CA PHE A 129 18.72 -0.23 4.62
C PHE A 129 17.40 0.55 4.82
N ASP A 130 17.28 1.30 5.92
CA ASP A 130 16.17 2.22 6.21
C ASP A 130 15.96 3.25 5.10
N ARG A 131 17.00 3.56 4.31
CA ARG A 131 16.93 4.43 3.13
C ARG A 131 15.93 3.91 2.09
N LEU A 132 15.69 2.59 2.04
CA LEU A 132 14.66 2.01 1.18
C LEU A 132 13.25 2.50 1.53
N LEU A 133 13.00 2.86 2.79
CA LEU A 133 11.71 3.42 3.23
C LEU A 133 11.44 4.82 2.64
N GLN A 134 12.41 5.48 2.01
CA GLN A 134 12.19 6.77 1.33
C GLN A 134 11.64 6.61 -0.09
N VAL A 135 11.80 5.42 -0.68
CA VAL A 135 11.22 5.07 -1.99
C VAL A 135 9.99 4.19 -1.85
N LEU A 136 9.70 3.75 -0.62
CA LEU A 136 8.50 3.03 -0.26
C LEU A 136 7.56 3.97 0.46
N THR A 137 6.27 3.80 0.22
CA THR A 137 5.25 4.38 1.08
C THR A 137 4.47 3.22 1.63
N LEU A 138 4.34 3.17 2.95
CA LEU A 138 3.15 2.56 3.50
C LEU A 138 2.02 3.32 2.84
N HIS A 139 1.28 2.67 1.94
CA HIS A 139 -0.12 2.98 1.94
C HIS A 139 -0.62 2.60 3.35
N ARG A 140 -0.43 3.49 4.34
CA ARG A 140 -1.64 4.05 4.93
C ARG A 140 -2.39 4.46 3.69
N ALA A 141 -3.36 3.62 3.30
CA ALA A 141 -4.61 4.13 2.80
C ALA A 141 -4.56 5.65 2.71
N GLU A 142 -4.51 6.21 1.50
CA GLU A 142 -4.48 7.66 1.26
C GLU A 142 -5.02 8.37 2.49
N GLU A 143 -4.23 9.15 3.25
CA GLU A 143 -4.71 9.84 4.46
C GLU A 143 -6.14 10.26 4.22
N ALA A 144 -7.13 9.57 4.79
CA ALA A 144 -8.47 9.49 4.19
C ALA A 144 -8.93 10.91 3.82
N PRO A 145 -8.84 11.35 2.54
CA PRO A 145 -8.67 12.77 2.31
C PRO A 145 -9.90 13.53 2.80
N GLY A 146 -9.70 14.53 3.63
CA GLY A 146 -10.81 15.25 4.26
C GLY A 146 -11.65 14.42 5.22
N LEU A 147 -11.08 13.41 5.89
CA LEU A 147 -11.66 12.74 7.06
C LEU A 147 -11.35 13.54 8.33
N ASP A 148 -12.40 13.99 9.01
CA ASP A 148 -12.31 14.65 10.32
C ASP A 148 -13.18 13.91 11.35
N LEU A 149 -12.57 13.00 12.11
CA LEU A 149 -13.29 12.20 13.12
C LEU A 149 -13.78 13.03 14.31
N SER A 150 -13.31 14.28 14.48
CA SER A 150 -13.85 15.17 15.51
C SER A 150 -15.34 15.46 15.29
N VAL A 151 -15.82 15.39 14.05
CA VAL A 151 -17.24 15.49 13.71
C VAL A 151 -18.04 14.41 14.44
N LEU A 152 -17.60 13.16 14.37
CA LEU A 152 -18.28 12.07 15.07
C LEU A 152 -18.16 12.24 16.58
N GLU A 153 -16.99 12.65 17.08
CA GLU A 153 -16.78 12.88 18.51
C GLU A 153 -17.74 13.94 19.07
N MET A 154 -17.91 15.06 18.37
CA MET A 154 -18.88 16.09 18.74
C MET A 154 -20.32 15.55 18.72
N LEU A 155 -20.68 14.76 17.70
CA LEU A 155 -22.03 14.17 17.59
C LEU A 155 -22.34 13.21 18.74
N VAL A 156 -21.34 12.47 19.25
CA VAL A 156 -21.53 11.51 20.34
C VAL A 156 -21.18 12.07 21.73
N GLY A 157 -20.70 13.33 21.80
CA GLY A 157 -20.33 14.01 23.04
C GLY A 157 -19.03 13.51 23.68
N HIS A 158 -18.01 13.20 22.88
CA HIS A 158 -16.70 12.66 23.30
C HIS A 158 -16.77 11.35 24.12
N ASP A 159 -17.87 10.60 23.97
CA ASP A 159 -18.05 9.28 24.59
C ASP A 159 -17.40 8.20 23.71
N ALA A 160 -16.29 7.62 24.19
CA ALA A 160 -15.52 6.62 23.46
C ALA A 160 -16.33 5.34 23.12
N THR A 161 -17.29 4.96 23.96
CA THR A 161 -18.13 3.78 23.72
C THR A 161 -19.11 4.05 22.59
N LYS A 162 -19.74 5.23 22.60
CA LYS A 162 -20.61 5.66 21.51
C LYS A 162 -19.82 5.88 20.23
N PHE A 163 -18.67 6.53 20.28
CA PHE A 163 -17.79 6.70 19.13
C PHE A 163 -17.52 5.35 18.45
N ARG A 164 -17.03 4.36 19.20
CA ARG A 164 -16.78 3.00 18.69
C ARG A 164 -18.03 2.40 18.07
N LYS A 165 -19.17 2.47 18.76
CA LYS A 165 -20.44 1.91 18.28
C LYS A 165 -20.87 2.53 16.93
N PHE A 166 -20.89 3.86 16.85
CA PHE A 166 -21.33 4.57 15.65
C PHE A 166 -20.33 4.46 14.49
N ALA A 167 -19.03 4.41 14.78
CA ALA A 167 -18.00 4.18 13.77
C ALA A 167 -18.10 2.77 13.17
N LEU A 168 -18.31 1.73 13.99
CA LEU A 168 -18.53 0.37 13.49
C LEU A 168 -19.86 0.23 12.72
N LEU A 169 -20.91 0.94 13.14
CA LEU A 169 -22.18 0.99 12.41
C LEU A 169 -22.00 1.63 11.02
N PHE A 170 -21.20 2.70 10.93
CA PHE A 170 -20.81 3.30 9.65
C PHE A 170 -20.10 2.28 8.76
N ILE A 171 -19.08 1.58 9.29
CA ILE A 171 -18.31 0.58 8.52
C ILE A 171 -19.22 -0.50 7.97
N SER A 172 -20.03 -1.15 8.82
CA SER A 172 -20.94 -2.22 8.40
C SER A 172 -21.98 -1.77 7.37
N SER A 173 -22.52 -0.55 7.54
CA SER A 173 -23.45 0.04 6.58
C SER A 173 -22.80 0.28 5.21
N MET A 174 -21.58 0.82 5.20
CA MET A 174 -20.87 1.14 3.96
C MET A 174 -20.34 -0.11 3.24
N GLU A 175 -19.94 -1.17 3.95
CA GLU A 175 -19.60 -2.46 3.33
C GLU A 175 -20.77 -3.01 2.50
N THR A 176 -21.99 -2.91 3.06
CA THR A 176 -23.22 -3.33 2.37
C THR A 176 -23.42 -2.50 1.11
N VAL A 177 -23.34 -1.16 1.23
CA VAL A 177 -23.51 -0.24 0.09
C VAL A 177 -22.45 -0.47 -0.99
N LEU A 178 -21.18 -0.66 -0.64
CA LEU A 178 -20.11 -0.85 -1.63
C LEU A 178 -20.17 -2.20 -2.32
N THR A 179 -20.71 -3.23 -1.66
CA THR A 179 -20.97 -4.52 -2.30
C THR A 179 -22.10 -4.41 -3.33
N GLU A 180 -23.15 -3.64 -3.02
CA GLU A 180 -24.22 -3.31 -3.98
C GLU A 180 -23.67 -2.49 -5.16
N VAL A 181 -22.78 -1.52 -4.90
CA VAL A 181 -22.10 -0.72 -5.94
C VAL A 181 -21.29 -1.61 -6.88
N ASP A 182 -20.47 -2.53 -6.37
CA ASP A 182 -19.67 -3.43 -7.22
C ASP A 182 -20.57 -4.28 -8.14
N THR A 183 -21.69 -4.77 -7.61
CA THR A 183 -22.68 -5.53 -8.38
C THR A 183 -23.32 -4.67 -9.47
N ALA A 184 -23.70 -3.43 -9.13
CA ALA A 184 -24.28 -2.49 -10.07
C ALA A 184 -23.29 -2.07 -11.17
N VAL A 185 -21.99 -1.91 -10.84
CA VAL A 185 -20.93 -1.67 -11.83
C VAL A 185 -20.84 -2.84 -12.81
N ALA A 186 -20.83 -4.08 -12.33
CA ALA A 186 -20.76 -5.27 -13.19
C ALA A 186 -21.95 -5.37 -14.15
N GLN A 187 -23.13 -4.94 -13.71
CA GLN A 187 -24.37 -4.94 -14.50
C GLN A 187 -24.61 -3.65 -15.30
N LYS A 188 -23.76 -2.62 -15.12
CA LYS A 188 -23.94 -1.26 -15.63
C LYS A 188 -25.30 -0.64 -15.22
N ASP A 189 -25.78 -0.97 -14.02
CA ASP A 189 -27.03 -0.46 -13.47
C ASP A 189 -26.86 0.94 -12.89
N MET A 190 -27.07 1.95 -13.74
CA MET A 190 -26.96 3.37 -13.37
C MET A 190 -28.02 3.79 -12.33
N ALA A 191 -29.19 3.13 -12.29
CA ALA A 191 -30.22 3.49 -11.31
C ALA A 191 -29.77 3.12 -9.89
N THR A 192 -29.23 1.89 -9.74
CA THR A 192 -28.70 1.42 -8.46
C THR A 192 -27.46 2.21 -8.04
N LEU A 193 -26.54 2.51 -8.96
CA LEU A 193 -25.36 3.36 -8.65
C LEU A 193 -25.78 4.75 -8.12
N GLY A 194 -26.75 5.39 -8.77
CA GLY A 194 -27.25 6.68 -8.34
C GLY A 194 -27.91 6.65 -6.96
N ALA A 195 -28.71 5.61 -6.68
CA ALA A 195 -29.35 5.41 -5.39
C ALA A 195 -28.33 5.16 -4.27
N MET A 196 -27.29 4.37 -4.53
CA MET A 196 -26.23 4.08 -3.56
C MET A 196 -25.37 5.31 -3.27
N GLY A 197 -25.01 6.10 -4.30
CA GLY A 197 -24.35 7.39 -4.12
C GLY A 197 -25.15 8.32 -3.20
N HIS A 198 -26.47 8.41 -3.40
CA HIS A 198 -27.33 9.20 -2.53
C HIS A 198 -27.34 8.70 -1.08
N ARG A 199 -27.49 7.38 -0.87
CA ARG A 199 -27.55 6.74 0.45
C ARG A 199 -26.26 6.89 1.25
N ALA A 200 -25.11 6.73 0.61
CA ALA A 200 -23.79 6.80 1.28
C ALA A 200 -23.40 8.24 1.68
N LYS A 201 -23.82 9.24 0.91
CA LYS A 201 -23.39 10.63 1.03
C LYS A 201 -23.57 11.21 2.45
N SER A 202 -24.75 11.05 3.06
CA SER A 202 -25.06 11.62 4.38
C SER A 202 -24.38 10.87 5.51
N THR A 203 -24.30 9.54 5.39
CA THR A 203 -23.62 8.68 6.38
C THR A 203 -22.13 8.98 6.45
N ALA A 204 -21.50 9.30 5.32
CA ALA A 204 -20.10 9.75 5.26
C ALA A 204 -19.88 11.08 5.99
N LEU A 205 -20.80 12.04 5.92
CA LEU A 205 -20.66 13.32 6.62
C LEU A 205 -20.74 13.17 8.14
N ASN A 206 -21.54 12.23 8.64
CA ASN A 206 -21.65 11.97 10.09
C ASN A 206 -20.34 11.46 10.72
N ILE A 207 -19.42 10.92 9.92
CA ILE A 207 -18.09 10.52 10.38
C ILE A 207 -16.98 11.47 9.90
N GLY A 208 -17.37 12.61 9.31
CA GLY A 208 -16.47 13.62 8.80
C GLY A 208 -15.74 13.22 7.52
N ALA A 209 -16.16 12.20 6.78
CA ALA A 209 -15.53 11.74 5.55
C ALA A 209 -15.95 12.60 4.33
N THR A 210 -15.45 13.83 4.26
CA THR A 210 -15.95 14.84 3.31
C THR A 210 -15.58 14.55 1.85
N ALA A 211 -14.37 14.05 1.54
CA ALA A 211 -14.04 13.70 0.16
C ALA A 211 -14.82 12.47 -0.32
N PHE A 212 -15.03 11.49 0.56
CA PHE A 212 -15.86 10.32 0.25
C PHE A 212 -17.29 10.74 -0.07
N SER A 213 -17.88 11.61 0.75
CA SER A 213 -19.20 12.20 0.50
C SER A 213 -19.27 12.92 -0.86
N ARG A 214 -18.22 13.65 -1.24
CA ARG A 214 -18.12 14.32 -2.55
C ARG A 214 -18.11 13.31 -3.71
N GLN A 215 -17.38 12.19 -3.58
CA GLN A 215 -17.38 11.13 -4.59
C GLN A 215 -18.75 10.44 -4.69
N CYS A 216 -19.43 10.20 -3.57
CA CYS A 216 -20.79 9.69 -3.58
C CYS A 216 -21.78 10.63 -4.29
N LEU A 217 -21.64 11.95 -4.09
CA LEU A 217 -22.42 12.96 -4.82
C LEU A 217 -22.11 12.97 -6.31
N ALA A 218 -20.83 12.87 -6.69
CA ALA A 218 -20.41 12.78 -8.09
C ALA A 218 -20.98 11.53 -8.75
N LEU A 219 -20.99 10.39 -8.04
CA LEU A 219 -21.61 9.14 -8.49
C LEU A 219 -23.13 9.32 -8.70
N GLU A 220 -23.83 9.95 -7.73
CA GLU A 220 -25.26 10.26 -7.83
C GLU A 220 -25.57 11.10 -9.09
N GLN A 221 -24.78 12.14 -9.36
CA GLN A 221 -24.96 13.05 -10.49
C GLN A 221 -24.64 12.42 -11.84
N THR A 222 -23.49 11.73 -11.95
CA THR A 222 -23.05 11.08 -13.19
C THR A 222 -23.95 9.91 -13.57
N SER A 223 -24.44 9.16 -12.59
CA SER A 223 -25.42 8.09 -12.79
C SER A 223 -26.77 8.63 -13.30
N ARG A 224 -27.27 9.74 -12.73
CA ARG A 224 -28.47 10.43 -13.24
C ARG A 224 -28.29 10.96 -14.66
N ALA A 225 -27.09 11.47 -14.96
CA ALA A 225 -26.73 11.95 -16.29
C ALA A 225 -26.44 10.82 -17.30
N GLN A 226 -26.56 9.53 -16.89
CA GLN A 226 -26.28 8.36 -17.73
C GLN A 226 -24.86 8.34 -18.33
N LYS A 227 -23.89 8.93 -17.63
CA LYS A 227 -22.48 8.92 -18.04
C LYS A 227 -21.80 7.66 -17.51
N VAL A 228 -22.01 6.55 -18.23
CA VAL A 228 -21.64 5.20 -17.78
C VAL A 228 -20.17 5.07 -17.40
N ASP A 229 -19.23 5.46 -18.27
CA ASP A 229 -17.80 5.28 -18.02
C ASP A 229 -17.30 6.14 -16.85
N GLU A 230 -17.80 7.38 -16.73
CA GLU A 230 -17.46 8.30 -15.63
C GLU A 230 -18.01 7.77 -14.29
N ALA A 231 -19.26 7.29 -14.27
CA ALA A 231 -19.89 6.71 -13.09
C ALA A 231 -19.16 5.44 -12.61
N ILE A 232 -18.77 4.56 -13.54
CA ILE A 232 -17.99 3.35 -13.21
C ILE A 232 -16.62 3.73 -12.65
N SER A 233 -15.92 4.69 -13.26
CA SER A 233 -14.62 5.16 -12.77
C SER A 233 -14.72 5.73 -11.36
N ILE A 234 -15.77 6.50 -11.06
CA ILE A 234 -16.01 7.04 -9.71
C ILE A 234 -16.31 5.90 -8.73
N ALA A 235 -17.20 4.97 -9.10
CA ALA A 235 -17.57 3.84 -8.25
C ALA A 235 -16.37 2.96 -7.87
N GLN A 236 -15.47 2.68 -8.83
CA GLN A 236 -14.23 1.94 -8.59
C GLN A 236 -13.27 2.65 -7.63
N GLY A 237 -13.31 3.99 -7.58
CA GLY A 237 -12.53 4.80 -6.64
C GLY A 237 -13.06 4.82 -5.21
N LEU A 238 -14.32 4.45 -4.97
CA LEU A 238 -14.91 4.49 -3.62
C LEU A 238 -14.31 3.45 -2.68
N ARG A 239 -14.03 2.23 -3.16
CA ARG A 239 -13.56 1.13 -2.32
C ARG A 239 -12.18 1.41 -1.67
N PRO A 240 -11.16 1.90 -2.41
CA PRO A 240 -9.91 2.34 -1.80
C PRO A 240 -10.08 3.42 -0.72
N MET A 241 -10.91 4.44 -0.98
CA MET A 241 -11.18 5.50 0.00
C MET A 241 -11.88 4.96 1.26
N PHE A 242 -12.79 4.00 1.11
CA PHE A 242 -13.46 3.39 2.26
C PHE A 242 -12.52 2.55 3.12
N VAL A 243 -11.63 1.78 2.49
CA VAL A 243 -10.55 1.06 3.21
C VAL A 243 -9.72 2.05 4.01
N ALA A 244 -9.46 3.24 3.45
CA ALA A 244 -8.72 4.28 4.16
C ALA A 244 -9.42 4.83 5.39
N ILE A 245 -10.72 5.10 5.26
CA ILE A 245 -11.55 5.54 6.39
C ILE A 245 -11.58 4.47 7.49
N CYS A 246 -11.70 3.19 7.14
CA CYS A 246 -11.71 2.09 8.11
C CYS A 246 -10.41 2.01 8.91
N GLN A 247 -9.26 2.12 8.23
CA GLN A 247 -7.95 2.11 8.89
C GLN A 247 -7.80 3.28 9.86
N ALA A 248 -8.19 4.49 9.45
CA ALA A 248 -8.14 5.67 10.31
C ALA A 248 -9.05 5.54 11.54
N ILE A 249 -10.27 5.01 11.37
CA ILE A 249 -11.20 4.73 12.47
C ILE A 249 -10.60 3.71 13.45
N HIS A 250 -10.04 2.61 12.96
CA HIS A 250 -9.43 1.58 13.80
C HIS A 250 -8.24 2.14 14.59
N GLN A 251 -7.36 2.89 13.95
CA GLN A 251 -6.23 3.54 14.61
C GLN A 251 -6.69 4.53 15.70
N ARG A 252 -7.77 5.29 15.45
CA ARG A 252 -8.34 6.20 16.47
C ARG A 252 -8.89 5.45 17.68
N MET A 253 -9.48 4.27 17.49
CA MET A 253 -9.97 3.45 18.59
C MET A 253 -8.84 2.84 19.43
N GLU A 254 -7.75 2.41 18.80
CA GLU A 254 -6.58 1.84 19.50
C GLU A 254 -5.88 2.89 20.39
N THR A 255 -5.74 4.13 19.89
CA THR A 255 -5.14 5.24 20.64
C THR A 255 -5.97 5.76 21.81
N THR A 256 -7.22 5.33 21.96
CA THR A 256 -8.16 5.79 23.00
C THR A 256 -8.39 4.73 24.09
N GLN A 257 -7.77 3.55 23.99
CA GLN A 257 -7.82 2.56 25.09
C GLN A 257 -6.95 3.05 26.26
N PRO A 258 -7.49 3.12 27.49
CA PRO A 258 -6.68 3.44 28.66
C PRO A 258 -5.69 2.28 28.90
N THR A 259 -4.39 2.61 28.97
CA THR A 259 -3.36 1.78 29.61
C THR A 259 -3.68 1.51 31.07
#